data_AF-A0A3C1LED3-F1
#
_entry.id   AF-A0A3C1LED3-F1
#
_cell.length_a   1.000
_cell.length_b   1.000
_cell.length_c   1.000
_cell.angle_alpha   90.00
_cell.angle_beta   90.00
_cell.angle_gamma   90.00
#
_symmetry.space_group_name_H-M   'P 1'
#
loop_
_entity.id
_entity.type
_entity.pdbx_description
1 polymer ?
#
loop_
_entity_poly.entity_id
_entity_poly.type
_entity_poly.pdbx_seq_one_letter_code
_entity_poly.pdbx_strand_id
1 'polypeptide(L)' 'AKATSYRIVDATGKVVATQQVQALPGSTLTINAATLAKGAYYLTIVLANGDTAATNFVK' A
#
# COMPACT_ATOMS: atom_id res chain seq x y z
N ALA A 1 -18.25 7.98 3.29
CA ALA A 1 -17.33 7.65 2.18
C ALA A 1 -16.57 6.38 2.56
N LYS A 2 -16.46 5.39 1.65
CA LYS A 2 -15.61 4.23 1.88
C LYS A 2 -14.15 4.69 1.80
N ALA A 3 -13.27 4.19 2.68
CA ALA A 3 -11.87 4.60 2.71
C ALA A 3 -11.02 3.63 1.86
N THR A 4 -9.99 4.16 1.21
CA THR A 4 -8.96 3.39 0.54
C THR A 4 -7.99 2.87 1.60
N SER A 5 -7.48 1.65 1.46
CA SER A 5 -6.42 1.13 2.34
C SER A 5 -5.25 0.61 1.53
N TYR A 6 -4.06 0.59 2.13
CA TYR A 6 -2.92 -0.11 1.55
C TYR A 6 -2.25 -1.03 2.56
N ARG A 7 -1.60 -2.07 2.04
CA ARG A 7 -0.80 -3.04 2.78
C ARG A 7 0.49 -3.29 2.02
N ILE A 8 1.62 -3.24 2.73
CA ILE A 8 2.94 -3.62 2.21
C ILE A 8 3.38 -4.88 2.93
N VAL A 9 3.77 -5.88 2.16
CA VAL A 9 4.24 -7.17 2.63
C VAL A 9 5.66 -7.38 2.13
N ASP A 10 6.57 -7.85 2.98
CA ASP A 10 7.93 -8.21 2.57
C ASP A 10 7.96 -9.59 1.87
N ALA A 11 9.14 -9.97 1.35
CA ALA A 11 9.34 -11.25 0.68
C ALA A 11 9.07 -12.49 1.56
N THR A 12 9.03 -12.34 2.89
CA THR A 12 8.71 -13.43 3.82
C THR A 12 7.22 -13.57 4.09
N GLY A 13 6.39 -12.67 3.55
CA GLY A 13 4.96 -12.62 3.79
C GLY A 13 4.57 -11.79 5.02
N LYS A 14 5.53 -11.12 5.68
CA LYS A 14 5.25 -10.27 6.84
C LYS A 14 4.73 -8.90 6.40
N VAL A 15 3.64 -8.46 7.01
CA VAL A 15 3.12 -7.10 6.83
C VAL A 15 4.05 -6.11 7.52
N VAL A 16 4.61 -5.19 6.75
CA VAL A 16 5.55 -4.16 7.25
C VAL A 16 4.94 -2.77 7.29
N ALA A 17 3.85 -2.53 6.57
CA ALA A 17 3.06 -1.31 6.67
C ALA A 17 1.60 -1.57 6.32
N THR A 18 0.70 -0.87 6.99
CA THR A 18 -0.72 -0.81 6.67
C THR A 18 -1.25 0.59 6.96
N GLN A 19 -2.14 1.11 6.12
CA GLN A 19 -2.81 2.37 6.41
C GLN A 19 -4.19 2.40 5.76
N GLN A 20 -5.10 3.09 6.43
CA GLN A 20 -6.39 3.46 5.86
C GLN A 20 -6.39 4.97 5.63
N VAL A 21 -6.75 5.37 4.41
CA VAL A 21 -6.75 6.75 3.94
C VAL A 21 -8.07 7.05 3.25
N GLN A 22 -8.66 8.18 3.61
CA GLN A 22 -9.82 8.70 2.90
C GLN A 22 -9.34 9.48 1.68
N ALA A 23 -9.05 8.77 0.58
CA ALA A 23 -8.63 9.40 -0.67
C ALA A 23 -9.84 9.96 -1.43
N LEU A 24 -9.77 11.22 -1.83
CA LEU A 24 -10.73 11.81 -2.77
C LEU A 24 -10.33 11.46 -4.21
N PRO A 25 -11.28 11.43 -5.17
CA PRO A 25 -10.95 11.25 -6.58
C PRO A 25 -9.84 12.22 -7.04
N GLY A 26 -8.82 11.70 -7.73
CA GLY A 26 -7.67 12.48 -8.20
C GLY A 26 -6.59 12.77 -7.14
N SER A 27 -6.72 12.24 -5.92
CA SER A 27 -5.68 12.39 -4.88
C SER A 27 -4.48 11.48 -5.13
N THR A 28 -3.30 11.94 -4.76
CA THR A 28 -2.08 11.13 -4.72
C THR A 28 -1.87 10.56 -3.31
N LEU A 29 -1.61 9.26 -3.23
CA LEU A 29 -1.16 8.60 -1.99
C LEU A 29 0.36 8.46 -2.01
N THR A 30 1.03 9.09 -1.04
CA THR A 30 2.49 8.99 -0.87
C THR A 30 2.80 8.01 0.25
N ILE A 31 3.59 6.98 -0.05
CA ILE A 31 4.05 5.98 0.92
C ILE A 31 5.54 6.22 1.18
N ASN A 32 5.90 6.58 2.41
CA ASN A 32 7.30 6.73 2.79
C ASN A 32 7.92 5.36 3.09
N ALA A 33 8.75 4.88 2.16
CA ALA A 33 9.47 3.62 2.30
C ALA A 33 10.85 3.76 2.98
N ALA A 34 11.22 4.92 3.53
CA ALA A 34 12.57 5.15 4.06
C ALA A 34 12.96 4.19 5.19
N THR A 35 12.00 3.80 6.04
CA THR A 35 12.21 2.90 7.18
C THR A 35 12.13 1.41 6.83
N LEU A 36 11.76 1.07 5.60
CA LEU A 36 11.75 -0.31 5.14
C LEU A 36 13.20 -0.79 4.94
N ALA A 37 13.47 -2.04 5.30
CA ALA A 37 14.74 -2.68 4.96
C ALA A 37 14.94 -2.73 3.44
N LYS A 38 16.17 -3.01 2.98
CA LYS A 38 16.39 -3.31 1.57
C LYS A 38 15.74 -4.66 1.23
N GLY A 39 15.05 -4.74 0.10
CA GLY A 39 14.40 -5.99 -0.29
C GLY A 39 13.24 -5.83 -1.27
N ALA A 40 12.65 -6.97 -1.62
CA ALA A 40 11.45 -7.05 -2.46
C ALA A 40 10.18 -6.96 -1.60
N TYR A 41 9.19 -6.25 -2.12
CA TYR A 41 7.94 -5.96 -1.45
C TYR A 41 6.74 -6.13 -2.38
N TYR A 42 5.60 -6.49 -1.78
CA TYR A 42 4.29 -6.55 -2.40
C TYR A 42 3.40 -5.45 -1.82
N LEU A 43 2.93 -4.52 -2.65
CA LEU A 43 1.96 -3.49 -2.28
C LEU A 43 0.58 -3.89 -2.78
N THR A 44 -0.40 -3.88 -1.89
CA THR A 44 -1.83 -4.02 -2.21
C THR A 44 -2.55 -2.75 -1.80
N ILE A 45 -3.43 -2.24 -2.66
CA ILE A 45 -4.31 -1.10 -2.39
C ILE A 45 -5.74 -1.57 -2.61
N VAL A 46 -6.60 -1.42 -1.61
CA VAL A 46 -8.04 -1.63 -1.72
C VAL A 46 -8.70 -0.27 -1.83
N LEU A 47 -9.30 0.02 -2.98
CA LEU A 47 -9.97 1.27 -3.26
C LEU A 47 -11.33 1.33 -2.54
N ALA A 48 -11.81 2.55 -2.32
CA ALA A 48 -13.12 2.79 -1.71
C ALA A 48 -14.28 2.07 -2.41
N ASN A 49 -14.20 1.83 -3.72
CA ASN A 49 -15.23 1.09 -4.47
C ASN A 49 -15.13 -0.43 -4.30
N GLY A 50 -14.11 -0.95 -3.62
CA GLY A 50 -13.84 -2.38 -3.45
C GLY A 50 -12.84 -2.96 -4.44
N ASP A 51 -12.43 -2.19 -5.45
CA ASP A 51 -11.42 -2.64 -6.40
C ASP A 51 -10.06 -2.79 -5.72
N THR A 52 -9.25 -3.71 -6.23
CA THR A 52 -7.90 -3.93 -5.70
C THR A 52 -6.87 -3.64 -6.80
N ALA A 53 -5.90 -2.79 -6.48
CA ALA A 53 -4.69 -2.61 -7.26
C ALA A 53 -3.50 -3.21 -6.51
N ALA A 54 -2.58 -3.85 -7.22
CA ALA A 54 -1.39 -4.43 -6.61
C ALA A 54 -0.16 -4.26 -7.50
N THR A 55 1.01 -4.17 -6.87
CA THR A 55 2.28 -4.08 -7.57
C THR A 55 3.43 -4.60 -6.72
N ASN A 56 4.51 -4.98 -7.39
CA ASN A 56 5.77 -5.37 -6.76
C ASN A 56 6.78 -4.24 -6.91
N PHE A 57 7.59 -4.01 -5.88
CA PHE A 57 8.71 -3.08 -5.97
C PHE A 57 9.91 -3.58 -5.16
N VAL A 58 11.09 -3.03 -5.48
CA VAL A 58 12.32 -3.28 -4.73
C VAL A 58 12.81 -1.96 -4.16
N LYS A 59 13.19 -1.97 -2.89
CA LYS A 59 13.85 -0.85 -2.21
C LYS A 59 15.34 -1.14 -2.03
#